data_AF-A0AAC9EYJ9-F1
#
_entry.id   AF-A0AAC9EYJ9-F1
#
_cell.length_a   1.000
_cell.length_b   1.000
_cell.length_c   1.000
_cell.angle_alpha   90.00
_cell.angle_beta   90.00
_cell.angle_gamma   90.00
#
_symmetry.space_group_name_H-M   'P 1'
#
loop_
_entity.id
_entity.type
_entity.pdbx_description
1 polymer ?
#
loop_
_entity_poly.entity_id
_entity_poly.type
_entity_poly.pdbx_seq_one_letter_code
_entity_poly.pdbx_strand_id
1 'polypeptide(L)'
;MICMIMIGLAASFAYATAAAARTLVLDIELEDTSGEPPAPDHAARLKQVSAELRRHLDDRGYEVIDGDATARLVPPGTEIRSCNGCEDGIARAAGADLVVFGVVHKVSSLILWIALVVEDVGTGRVVTTARGDIRGDNAAAWSRGVAWLVEHRLADHAPVKR
;
A
#
# COMPACT_ATOMS: atom_id res chain seq x y z
N MET A 1 47.78 40.14 -28.55
CA MET A 1 46.53 39.86 -27.82
C MET A 1 45.87 38.65 -28.46
N ILE A 2 46.02 37.46 -27.87
CA ILE A 2 45.39 36.22 -28.34
C ILE A 2 44.21 35.97 -27.40
N CYS A 3 42.98 36.13 -27.91
CA CYS A 3 41.77 35.84 -27.18
C CYS A 3 41.45 34.35 -27.37
N MET A 4 41.74 33.56 -26.35
CA MET A 4 41.46 32.13 -26.29
C MET A 4 39.99 31.95 -25.91
N ILE A 5 39.14 31.61 -26.89
CA ILE A 5 37.72 31.32 -26.67
C ILE A 5 37.61 29.89 -26.14
N MET A 6 37.41 29.75 -24.84
CA MET A 6 37.03 28.49 -24.20
C MET A 6 35.56 28.20 -24.51
N ILE A 7 35.32 27.21 -25.38
CA ILE A 7 33.99 26.65 -25.63
C ILE A 7 33.65 25.75 -24.45
N GLY A 8 32.79 26.24 -23.55
CA GLY A 8 32.27 25.47 -22.42
C GLY A 8 31.33 24.37 -22.89
N LEU A 9 31.71 23.10 -22.67
CA LEU A 9 30.87 21.94 -22.91
C LEU A 9 29.77 21.88 -21.83
N ALA A 10 28.57 22.36 -22.16
CA ALA A 10 27.40 22.22 -21.29
C ALA A 10 26.93 20.76 -21.29
N ALA A 11 27.36 19.99 -20.29
CA ALA A 11 26.83 18.66 -20.04
C ALA A 11 25.35 18.76 -19.64
N SER A 12 24.46 18.42 -20.58
CA SER A 12 23.04 18.29 -20.30
C SER A 12 22.82 17.02 -19.49
N PHE A 13 22.67 17.15 -18.18
CA PHE A 13 22.20 16.05 -17.33
C PHE A 13 20.71 15.84 -17.62
N ALA A 14 20.39 14.85 -18.45
CA ALA A 14 19.04 14.32 -18.52
C ALA A 14 18.75 13.59 -17.20
N TYR A 15 17.93 14.21 -16.34
CA TYR A 15 17.32 13.49 -15.22
C TYR A 15 16.34 12.48 -15.82
N ALA A 16 16.74 11.21 -15.89
CA ALA A 16 15.79 10.13 -16.10
C ALA A 16 14.86 10.13 -14.88
N THR A 17 13.60 10.52 -15.08
CA THR A 17 12.56 10.31 -14.08
C THR A 17 12.42 8.81 -13.88
N ALA A 18 12.89 8.35 -12.72
CA ALA A 18 12.64 7.01 -12.21
C ALA A 18 11.15 6.65 -12.41
N ALA A 19 10.87 5.59 -13.17
CA ALA A 19 9.49 5.14 -13.35
C ALA A 19 8.94 4.64 -12.00
N ALA A 20 7.72 5.07 -11.66
CA ALA A 20 7.03 4.61 -10.47
C ALA A 20 6.78 3.09 -10.56
N ALA A 21 6.83 2.40 -9.41
CA ALA A 21 6.55 0.97 -9.35
C ALA A 21 5.05 0.72 -9.45
N ARG A 22 4.65 -0.17 -10.36
CA ARG A 22 3.26 -0.61 -10.50
C ARG A 22 2.84 -1.37 -9.27
N THR A 23 1.81 -0.90 -8.59
CA THR A 23 1.49 -1.37 -7.24
C THR A 23 0.09 -1.97 -7.21
N LEU A 24 0.01 -3.25 -6.90
CA LEU A 24 -1.25 -3.88 -6.51
C LEU A 24 -1.54 -3.55 -5.05
N VAL A 25 -2.72 -3.01 -4.76
CA VAL A 25 -3.20 -2.85 -3.38
C VAL A 25 -4.38 -3.79 -3.19
N LEU A 26 -4.21 -4.79 -2.32
CA LEU A 26 -5.25 -5.71 -1.91
C LEU A 26 -6.15 -5.05 -0.86
N ASP A 27 -7.39 -5.53 -0.73
CA ASP A 27 -8.29 -5.00 0.29
C ASP A 27 -7.75 -5.29 1.70
N ILE A 28 -7.90 -4.30 2.57
CA ILE A 28 -7.58 -4.43 3.99
C ILE A 28 -8.56 -5.43 4.61
N GLU A 29 -8.04 -6.34 5.41
CA GLU A 29 -8.82 -7.36 6.11
C GLU A 29 -9.12 -6.92 7.55
N LEU A 30 -10.14 -7.55 8.16
CA LEU A 30 -10.43 -7.39 9.58
C LEU A 30 -10.06 -8.66 10.32
N GLU A 31 -9.24 -8.51 11.35
CA GLU A 31 -9.05 -9.52 12.38
C GLU A 31 -9.74 -9.03 13.65
N ASP A 32 -10.85 -9.67 14.05
CA ASP A 32 -11.56 -9.32 15.28
C ASP A 32 -11.33 -10.40 16.34
N THR A 33 -10.59 -10.05 17.40
CA THR A 33 -10.35 -10.93 18.56
C THR A 33 -11.01 -10.39 19.82
N SER A 34 -11.94 -9.45 19.70
CA SER A 34 -12.56 -8.76 20.85
C SER A 34 -13.59 -9.60 21.60
N GLY A 35 -14.18 -10.60 20.95
CA GLY A 35 -15.33 -11.34 21.48
C GLY A 35 -16.62 -10.51 21.57
N GLU A 36 -16.62 -9.29 21.02
CA GLU A 36 -17.82 -8.45 20.93
C GLU A 36 -18.71 -8.90 19.74
N PRO A 37 -20.01 -8.56 19.76
CA PRO A 37 -20.87 -8.76 18.60
C PRO A 37 -20.29 -8.06 17.34
N PRO A 38 -20.30 -8.70 16.16
CA PRO A 38 -19.82 -8.08 14.93
C PRO A 38 -20.58 -6.78 14.62
N ALA A 39 -19.85 -5.74 14.21
CA ALA A 39 -20.50 -4.50 13.80
C ALA A 39 -21.06 -4.67 12.37
N PRO A 40 -22.32 -4.27 12.11
CA PRO A 40 -22.98 -4.52 10.83
C PRO A 40 -22.34 -3.77 9.64
N ASP A 41 -21.55 -2.74 9.92
CA ASP A 41 -20.93 -1.85 8.94
C ASP A 41 -19.42 -2.11 8.74
N HIS A 42 -18.82 -3.12 9.38
CA HIS A 42 -17.40 -3.46 9.18
C HIS A 42 -17.03 -3.69 7.72
N ALA A 43 -17.85 -4.44 6.97
CA ALA A 43 -17.60 -4.70 5.55
C ALA A 43 -17.57 -3.40 4.71
N ALA A 44 -18.49 -2.48 4.99
CA ALA A 44 -18.53 -1.18 4.32
C ALA A 44 -17.30 -0.33 4.68
N ARG A 45 -16.88 -0.37 5.95
CA ARG A 45 -15.68 0.33 6.44
C ARG A 45 -14.41 -0.21 5.82
N LEU A 46 -14.26 -1.52 5.68
CA LEU A 46 -13.12 -2.16 4.99
C LEU A 46 -13.04 -1.72 3.53
N LYS A 47 -14.17 -1.72 2.81
CA LYS A 47 -14.21 -1.23 1.43
C LYS A 47 -13.78 0.24 1.33
N GLN A 48 -14.31 1.08 2.22
CA GLN A 48 -13.97 2.50 2.26
C GLN A 48 -12.47 2.71 2.51
N VAL A 49 -11.94 2.12 3.58
CA VAL A 49 -10.54 2.33 4.00
C VAL A 49 -9.55 1.72 2.99
N SER A 50 -9.92 0.63 2.30
CA SER A 50 -9.10 0.07 1.22
C SER A 50 -9.07 0.99 -0.01
N ALA A 51 -10.19 1.63 -0.35
CA ALA A 51 -10.22 2.64 -1.40
C ALA A 51 -9.42 3.90 -1.02
N GLU A 52 -9.45 4.30 0.26
CA GLU A 52 -8.61 5.39 0.79
C GLU A 52 -7.12 5.05 0.72
N LEU A 53 -6.72 3.83 1.13
CA LEU A 53 -5.32 3.37 1.00
C LEU A 53 -4.83 3.48 -0.43
N ARG A 54 -5.62 3.00 -1.40
CA ARG A 54 -5.30 3.10 -2.84
C ARG A 54 -5.04 4.54 -3.27
N ARG A 55 -5.96 5.45 -2.95
CA ARG A 55 -5.81 6.88 -3.29
C ARG A 55 -4.59 7.49 -2.63
N HIS A 56 -4.38 7.25 -1.34
CA HIS A 56 -3.24 7.81 -0.62
C HIS A 56 -1.90 7.30 -1.17
N LEU A 57 -1.80 6.02 -1.55
CA LEU A 57 -0.58 5.50 -2.17
C LEU A 57 -0.35 6.09 -3.56
N ASP A 58 -1.40 6.22 -4.37
CA ASP A 58 -1.33 6.85 -5.70
C ASP A 58 -0.86 8.30 -5.61
N ASP A 59 -1.43 9.08 -4.68
CA ASP A 59 -1.02 10.45 -4.37
C ASP A 59 0.45 10.56 -3.90
N ARG A 60 1.03 9.46 -3.39
CA ARG A 60 2.44 9.38 -2.95
C ARG A 60 3.37 8.77 -3.99
N GLY A 61 2.87 8.50 -5.20
CA GLY A 61 3.68 8.06 -6.35
C GLY A 61 3.84 6.55 -6.48
N TYR A 62 3.04 5.75 -5.77
CA TYR A 62 2.85 4.35 -6.13
C TYR A 62 1.94 4.33 -7.37
N GLU A 63 2.34 3.70 -8.49
CA GLU A 63 1.46 3.62 -9.66
C GLU A 63 0.39 2.56 -9.37
N VAL A 64 -0.71 2.94 -8.70
CA VAL A 64 -1.69 1.98 -8.20
C VAL A 64 -2.49 1.40 -9.35
N ILE A 65 -2.49 0.08 -9.45
CA ILE A 65 -3.28 -0.65 -10.45
C ILE A 65 -4.75 -0.60 -10.04
N ASP A 66 -5.64 -0.38 -11.01
CA ASP A 66 -7.09 -0.35 -10.78
C ASP A 66 -7.57 -1.58 -9.99
N GLY A 67 -8.14 -1.31 -8.82
CA GLY A 67 -8.56 -2.28 -7.82
C GLY A 67 -9.71 -3.19 -8.29
N ASP A 68 -10.60 -2.69 -9.16
CA ASP A 68 -11.79 -3.45 -9.59
C ASP A 68 -11.43 -4.57 -10.58
N ALA A 69 -10.37 -4.38 -11.37
CA ALA A 69 -9.84 -5.41 -12.26
C ALA A 69 -9.09 -6.49 -11.47
N THR A 70 -8.48 -6.12 -10.35
CA THR A 70 -7.57 -6.97 -9.57
C THR A 70 -8.27 -7.73 -8.43
N ALA A 71 -9.39 -7.22 -7.92
CA ALA A 71 -10.27 -7.97 -7.01
C ALA A 71 -10.75 -9.30 -7.61
N ARG A 72 -10.86 -9.38 -8.95
CA ARG A 72 -11.24 -10.61 -9.67
C ARG A 72 -10.14 -11.67 -9.69
N LEU A 73 -8.90 -11.29 -9.36
CA LEU A 73 -7.76 -12.20 -9.29
C LEU A 73 -7.67 -12.90 -7.93
N VAL A 74 -8.34 -12.39 -6.92
CA VAL A 74 -8.39 -12.99 -5.58
C VAL A 74 -9.48 -14.07 -5.57
N PRO A 75 -9.13 -15.35 -5.37
CA PRO A 75 -10.13 -16.41 -5.27
C PRO A 75 -11.11 -16.12 -4.12
N PRO A 76 -12.42 -16.39 -4.29
CA PRO A 76 -13.38 -16.21 -3.20
C PRO A 76 -12.99 -17.03 -1.96
N GLY A 77 -13.03 -16.37 -0.79
CA GLY A 77 -12.68 -16.99 0.49
C GLY A 77 -11.19 -17.06 0.80
N THR A 78 -10.32 -16.51 -0.07
CA THR A 78 -8.91 -16.30 0.28
C THR A 78 -8.78 -15.22 1.34
N GLU A 79 -8.09 -15.54 2.43
CA GLU A 79 -7.66 -14.59 3.45
C GLU A 79 -6.17 -14.29 3.22
N ILE A 80 -5.87 -13.10 2.70
CA ILE A 80 -4.52 -12.66 2.36
C ILE A 80 -3.59 -12.73 3.58
N ARG A 81 -4.07 -12.32 4.77
CA ARG A 81 -3.27 -12.34 6.02
C ARG A 81 -2.74 -13.73 6.39
N SER A 82 -3.35 -14.80 5.90
CA SER A 82 -3.04 -16.19 6.28
C SER A 82 -2.79 -17.10 5.08
N CYS A 83 -2.71 -16.56 3.86
CA CYS A 83 -2.60 -17.38 2.65
C CYS A 83 -1.18 -17.84 2.29
N ASN A 84 -0.18 -17.54 3.14
CA ASN A 84 1.19 -18.05 3.03
C ASN A 84 1.85 -17.74 1.66
N GLY A 85 1.85 -16.47 1.24
CA GLY A 85 2.52 -16.02 0.02
C GLY A 85 1.66 -16.04 -1.25
N CYS A 86 0.34 -16.19 -1.14
CA CYS A 86 -0.53 -16.20 -2.32
C CYS A 86 -0.64 -14.83 -3.00
N GLU A 87 -0.46 -13.76 -2.23
CA GLU A 87 -0.43 -12.37 -2.64
C GLU A 87 0.57 -12.11 -3.75
N ASP A 88 1.73 -12.77 -3.71
CA ASP A 88 2.76 -12.70 -4.76
C ASP A 88 2.22 -13.21 -6.10
N GLY A 89 1.50 -14.34 -6.09
CA GLY A 89 0.91 -14.91 -7.30
C GLY A 89 -0.17 -14.01 -7.89
N ILE A 90 -1.00 -13.42 -7.03
CA ILE A 90 -2.06 -12.46 -7.42
C ILE A 90 -1.42 -11.20 -8.02
N ALA A 91 -0.36 -10.68 -7.40
CA ALA A 91 0.36 -9.50 -7.85
C ALA A 91 1.10 -9.72 -9.18
N ARG A 92 1.73 -10.89 -9.36
CA ARG A 92 2.32 -11.28 -10.66
C ARG A 92 1.26 -11.35 -11.75
N ALA A 93 0.10 -11.95 -11.47
CA ALA A 93 -1.00 -12.02 -12.43
C ALA A 93 -1.56 -10.63 -12.78
N ALA A 94 -1.50 -9.67 -11.84
CA ALA A 94 -1.85 -8.28 -12.07
C ALA A 94 -0.79 -7.46 -12.83
N GLY A 95 0.41 -8.01 -13.06
CA GLY A 95 1.53 -7.27 -13.63
C GLY A 95 2.03 -6.15 -12.72
N ALA A 96 2.04 -6.41 -11.40
CA ALA A 96 2.53 -5.50 -10.38
C ALA A 96 4.01 -5.74 -10.08
N ASP A 97 4.72 -4.66 -9.79
CA ASP A 97 6.08 -4.67 -9.24
C ASP A 97 6.05 -4.78 -7.70
N LEU A 98 5.00 -4.22 -7.08
CA LEU A 98 4.76 -4.25 -5.64
C LEU A 98 3.36 -4.78 -5.32
N VAL A 99 3.25 -5.41 -4.16
CA VAL A 99 1.95 -5.71 -3.54
C VAL A 99 1.87 -5.06 -2.16
N VAL A 100 0.71 -4.45 -1.89
CA VAL A 100 0.37 -3.87 -0.59
C VAL A 100 -0.86 -4.56 -0.06
N PHE A 101 -0.79 -5.03 1.17
CA PHE A 101 -1.90 -5.65 1.90
C PHE A 101 -1.81 -5.30 3.37
N GLY A 102 -2.88 -5.56 4.11
CA GLY A 102 -2.90 -5.20 5.51
C GLY A 102 -4.14 -5.65 6.25
N VAL A 103 -4.13 -5.36 7.54
CA VAL A 103 -5.17 -5.78 8.48
C VAL A 103 -5.49 -4.65 9.45
N VAL A 104 -6.77 -4.47 9.73
CA VAL A 104 -7.25 -3.83 10.94
C VAL A 104 -7.45 -4.93 11.97
N HIS A 105 -6.69 -4.93 13.05
CA HIS A 105 -6.92 -5.84 14.17
C HIS A 105 -7.72 -5.12 15.25
N LYS A 106 -8.94 -5.58 15.47
CA LYS A 106 -9.81 -5.17 16.57
C LYS A 106 -9.58 -6.04 17.80
N VAL A 107 -9.00 -5.44 18.84
CA VAL A 107 -8.87 -6.05 20.17
C VAL A 107 -10.07 -5.71 21.04
N SER A 108 -10.64 -4.51 20.87
CA SER A 108 -11.93 -4.09 21.42
C SER A 108 -12.50 -2.92 20.63
N SER A 109 -13.74 -2.51 20.90
CA SER A 109 -14.31 -1.28 20.35
C SER A 109 -13.49 -0.01 20.64
N LEU A 110 -12.59 -0.04 21.64
CA LEU A 110 -11.70 1.07 21.98
C LEU A 110 -10.27 0.91 21.42
N ILE A 111 -9.73 -0.32 21.42
CA ILE A 111 -8.32 -0.60 21.10
C ILE A 111 -8.24 -1.41 19.82
N LEU A 112 -7.65 -0.79 18.78
CA LEU A 112 -7.38 -1.43 17.51
C LEU A 112 -5.99 -1.02 17.03
N TRP A 113 -5.42 -1.79 16.12
CA TRP A 113 -4.23 -1.39 15.39
C TRP A 113 -4.39 -1.73 13.92
N ILE A 114 -3.70 -0.98 13.07
CA ILE A 114 -3.62 -1.21 11.63
C ILE A 114 -2.19 -1.61 11.31
N ALA A 115 -2.01 -2.65 10.49
CA ALA A 115 -0.73 -2.97 9.89
C ALA A 115 -0.87 -3.05 8.38
N LEU A 116 0.14 -2.54 7.68
CA LEU A 116 0.30 -2.58 6.24
C LEU A 116 1.68 -3.18 5.91
N VAL A 117 1.74 -3.98 4.87
CA VAL A 117 2.96 -4.60 4.34
C VAL A 117 3.11 -4.19 2.89
N VAL A 118 4.33 -3.85 2.48
CA VAL A 118 4.70 -3.62 1.09
C VAL A 118 5.76 -4.65 0.72
N GLU A 119 5.49 -5.45 -0.30
CA GLU A 119 6.40 -6.49 -0.77
C GLU A 119 6.79 -6.29 -2.23
N ASP A 120 8.04 -6.63 -2.54
CA ASP A 120 8.57 -6.64 -3.90
C ASP A 120 8.21 -7.97 -4.57
N VAL A 121 7.36 -7.89 -5.59
CA VAL A 121 6.83 -9.07 -6.30
C VAL A 121 7.94 -9.83 -7.02
N GLY A 122 8.98 -9.14 -7.48
CA GLY A 122 10.11 -9.79 -8.16
C GLY A 122 10.86 -10.76 -7.25
N THR A 123 11.12 -10.35 -6.01
CA THR A 123 11.98 -11.03 -5.04
C THR A 123 11.22 -11.76 -3.93
N GLY A 124 9.92 -11.50 -3.75
CA GLY A 124 9.10 -12.00 -2.64
C GLY A 124 9.55 -11.47 -1.28
N ARG A 125 10.20 -10.30 -1.25
CA ARG A 125 10.75 -9.71 -0.02
C ARG A 125 9.91 -8.53 0.42
N VAL A 126 9.63 -8.48 1.72
CA VAL A 126 9.11 -7.29 2.39
C VAL A 126 10.07 -6.11 2.15
N VAL A 127 9.55 -5.06 1.53
CA VAL A 127 10.22 -3.77 1.32
C VAL A 127 10.09 -2.93 2.57
N THR A 128 8.86 -2.82 3.10
CA THR A 128 8.58 -2.10 4.33
C THR A 128 7.30 -2.60 4.99
N THR A 129 7.17 -2.31 6.28
CA THR A 129 5.94 -2.52 7.03
C THR A 129 5.60 -1.25 7.79
N ALA A 130 4.31 -0.97 7.95
CA ALA A 130 3.82 0.13 8.75
C ALA A 130 2.79 -0.40 9.74
N ARG A 131 2.87 0.04 11.00
CA ARG A 131 1.90 -0.30 12.03
C ARG A 131 1.59 0.90 12.90
N GLY A 132 0.34 1.05 13.30
CA GLY A 132 -0.09 2.09 14.24
C GLY A 132 -1.32 1.69 15.02
N ASP A 133 -1.35 2.09 16.29
CA ASP A 133 -2.53 1.95 17.14
C ASP A 133 -3.52 3.07 16.87
N ILE A 134 -4.81 2.73 16.83
CA ILE A 134 -5.91 3.68 16.73
C ILE A 134 -6.87 3.49 17.90
N ARG A 135 -7.67 4.53 18.17
CA ARG A 135 -8.71 4.51 19.20
C ARG A 135 -10.09 4.64 18.58
N GLY A 136 -10.94 3.66 18.86
CA GLY A 136 -12.33 3.62 18.41
C GLY A 136 -12.56 2.78 17.15
N ASP A 137 -13.53 1.87 17.23
CA ASP A 137 -14.01 1.08 16.12
C ASP A 137 -15.02 1.86 15.26
N ASN A 138 -14.53 2.85 14.51
CA ASN A 138 -15.35 3.69 13.63
C ASN A 138 -14.59 4.13 12.38
N ALA A 139 -15.34 4.51 11.35
CA ALA A 139 -14.80 4.89 10.04
C ALA A 139 -13.75 6.01 10.12
N ALA A 140 -13.99 7.03 10.96
CA ALA A 140 -13.09 8.17 11.07
C ALA A 140 -11.73 7.80 11.69
N ALA A 141 -11.72 6.91 12.69
CA ALA A 141 -10.47 6.42 13.29
C ALA A 141 -9.67 5.56 12.30
N TRP A 142 -10.33 4.68 11.55
CA TRP A 142 -9.69 3.81 10.56
C TRP A 142 -9.08 4.62 9.42
N SER A 143 -9.86 5.55 8.87
CA SER A 143 -9.45 6.46 7.80
C SER A 143 -8.21 7.28 8.17
N ARG A 144 -8.26 7.97 9.32
CA ARG A 144 -7.10 8.74 9.83
C ARG A 144 -5.89 7.86 10.09
N GLY A 145 -6.09 6.64 10.60
CA GLY A 145 -5.01 5.68 10.85
C GLY A 145 -4.28 5.31 9.57
N VAL A 146 -5.01 4.93 8.52
CA VAL A 146 -4.42 4.60 7.21
C VAL A 146 -3.73 5.79 6.58
N ALA A 147 -4.37 6.96 6.54
CA ALA A 147 -3.77 8.18 5.99
C ALA A 147 -2.43 8.49 6.69
N TRP A 148 -2.41 8.42 8.03
CA TRP A 148 -1.21 8.69 8.81
C TRP A 148 -0.09 7.68 8.52
N LEU A 149 -0.41 6.38 8.41
CA LEU A 149 0.58 5.36 8.08
C LEU A 149 1.16 5.56 6.68
N VAL A 150 0.34 5.89 5.68
CA VAL A 150 0.84 6.18 4.34
C VAL A 150 1.78 7.38 4.37
N GLU A 151 1.34 8.49 4.96
CA GLU A 151 2.07 9.75 4.96
C GLU A 151 3.40 9.68 5.73
N HIS A 152 3.45 8.98 6.86
CA HIS A 152 4.59 9.02 7.77
C HIS A 152 5.43 7.74 7.80
N ARG A 153 4.93 6.63 7.23
CA ARG A 153 5.60 5.33 7.33
C ARG A 153 5.84 4.64 5.98
N LEU A 154 5.07 4.94 4.94
CA LEU A 154 5.23 4.27 3.64
C LEU A 154 5.82 5.20 2.57
N ALA A 155 5.48 6.49 2.59
CA ALA A 155 5.82 7.44 1.55
C ALA A 155 7.32 7.57 1.20
N ASP A 156 8.23 7.34 2.15
CA ASP A 156 9.68 7.44 1.94
C ASP A 156 10.32 6.15 1.40
N HIS A 157 9.52 5.08 1.26
CA HIS A 157 9.98 3.74 0.93
C HIS A 157 9.43 3.20 -0.38
N ALA A 158 8.78 4.02 -1.21
CA ALA A 158 8.36 3.62 -2.55
C ALA A 158 9.61 3.27 -3.39
N PRO A 159 9.85 1.99 -3.73
CA PRO A 159 10.97 1.64 -4.58
C PRO A 159 10.68 2.11 -6.01
N VAL A 160 11.73 2.58 -6.68
CA VAL A 160 11.71 2.87 -8.12
C VAL A 160 11.59 1.55 -8.88
N LYS A 161 10.83 1.55 -9.98
CA LYS A 161 10.77 0.41 -10.90
C LYS A 161 12.18 0.00 -11.32
N ARG A 162 12.55 -1.25 -11.03
CA ARG A 162 13.85 -1.83 -11.41
C ARG A 162 13.91 -2.15 -12.90
#